data_AF-A0AAW0E429-F1
#
_entry.id   AF-A0AAW0E429-F1
#
_cell.length_a   1.000
_cell.length_b   1.000
_cell.length_c   1.000
_cell.angle_alpha   90.00
_cell.angle_beta   90.00
_cell.angle_gamma   90.00
#
_symmetry.space_group_name_H-M   'P 1'
#
loop_
_entity.id
_entity.type
_entity.pdbx_description
1 polymer ?
#
loop_
_entity_poly.entity_id
_entity_poly.type
_entity_poly.pdbx_seq_one_letter_code
_entity_poly.pdbx_strand_id
1 'polypeptide(L)'
;MLVLSTLHTLLSQVLSLPHLHSAILSTPSGQLVCYASDPFRPKDEIRVVVGLSGEIWQETLDNGTGMVDSELGRIMVIPVDEPSEEQSQPPPSKTYQPLMLLTLNSTDAVEWNELQAKGKALAKHLARSLGKYREHLASPKPPPTSHLPSPTPIRYALAAQVHPEPKPRLSPRLNLVKPTETPRIADPHILVAPELAHIRQNLFNLLGSAHPALNDLLHSKRYFLHPSKQLRPLLVLLFARATNGLGEAWAHKNWTAHREQACGRDEELDRPLSLSGLLNDSNPNTPDHAESFHSVFSLNKPHADAPLPHMEDVYDTPFSILPSQLRLAQIVEMIHVASSLHDQVSSSDESFGNKLSILGGDFLLGRASHALSRLGEAEVVELIANVISNTVEGAIWLIKDPVSIQSPKEAWNSYFRRIYLSSASLWAKGARSSVVLGGCREGVWKEVAYAYGRHLGLAHQVVEDAAEYRTSRPPSFSAPLLYAWESRPDVITPIIQRNFSHEGDAETVHHLITESSALERTQELVQLYASQARDALGFMPATFPPSDSRAEAVHSLKTLTVKVAERRW
;
A
#
# COMPACT_ATOMS: atom_id res chain seq x y z
N MET A 1 36.62 9.19 8.45
CA MET A 1 35.20 9.21 8.83
C MET A 1 34.56 10.46 8.24
N LEU A 2 33.42 10.32 7.55
CA LEU A 2 32.63 11.48 7.11
C LEU A 2 31.85 12.02 8.31
N VAL A 3 32.15 13.25 8.72
CA VAL A 3 31.46 13.90 9.83
C VAL A 3 30.16 14.49 9.28
N LEU A 4 29.05 13.77 9.49
CA LEU A 4 27.73 14.11 8.92
C LEU A 4 27.23 15.51 9.33
N SER A 5 27.59 16.00 10.52
CA SER A 5 27.26 17.37 10.94
C SER A 5 27.95 18.42 10.07
N THR A 6 29.20 18.23 9.69
CA THR A 6 29.93 19.14 8.79
C THR A 6 29.33 19.15 7.39
N LEU A 7 28.93 17.98 6.87
CA LEU A 7 28.19 17.86 5.60
C LEU A 7 26.85 18.60 5.66
N HIS A 8 26.08 18.40 6.72
CA HIS A 8 24.81 19.09 6.91
C HIS A 8 24.98 20.62 7.01
N THR A 9 25.96 21.12 7.78
CA THR A 9 26.27 22.57 7.83
C THR A 9 26.60 23.13 6.45
N LEU A 10 27.38 22.41 5.65
CA LEU A 10 27.77 22.83 4.31
C LEU A 10 26.60 22.82 3.32
N LEU A 11 25.70 21.84 3.39
CA LEU A 11 24.47 21.83 2.59
C LEU A 11 23.50 22.94 3.05
N SER A 12 23.38 23.20 4.35
CA SER A 12 22.54 24.26 4.90
C SER A 12 23.02 25.66 4.54
N GLN A 13 24.34 25.86 4.30
CA GLN A 13 24.85 27.12 3.74
C GLN A 13 24.38 27.39 2.30
N VAL A 14 24.01 26.35 1.54
CA VAL A 14 23.47 26.51 0.17
C VAL A 14 22.00 26.94 0.21
N LEU A 15 21.30 26.67 1.31
CA LEU A 15 19.92 27.12 1.55
C LEU A 15 19.84 28.58 2.03
N SER A 16 20.95 29.27 2.30
CA SER A 16 20.92 30.70 2.63
C SER A 16 20.62 31.60 1.43
N LEU A 17 20.32 30.99 0.28
CA LEU A 17 19.93 31.63 -0.97
C LEU A 17 18.41 31.65 -1.09
N PRO A 18 17.81 32.77 -1.53
CA PRO A 18 16.37 32.81 -1.74
C PRO A 18 15.96 31.77 -2.80
N HIS A 19 14.80 31.14 -2.57
CA HIS A 19 14.15 30.20 -3.49
C HIS A 19 14.82 28.83 -3.73
N LEU A 20 15.87 28.46 -2.99
CA LEU A 20 16.44 27.10 -3.02
C LEU A 20 15.92 26.29 -1.83
N HIS A 21 15.07 25.30 -2.08
CA HIS A 21 14.34 24.56 -1.05
C HIS A 21 15.15 23.46 -0.39
N SER A 22 15.99 22.76 -1.15
CA SER A 22 16.67 21.54 -0.67
C SER A 22 17.99 21.28 -1.39
N ALA A 23 18.96 20.79 -0.64
CA ALA A 23 20.24 20.31 -1.14
C ALA A 23 20.48 18.91 -0.55
N ILE A 24 20.63 17.92 -1.41
CA ILE A 24 20.56 16.48 -1.07
C ILE A 24 21.79 15.78 -1.62
N LEU A 25 22.42 14.94 -0.81
CA LEU A 25 23.52 14.07 -1.19
C LEU A 25 23.07 12.61 -1.08
N SER A 26 23.16 11.85 -2.16
CA SER A 26 22.72 10.45 -2.25
C SER A 26 23.74 9.57 -2.98
N THR A 27 23.62 8.25 -2.81
CA THR A 27 24.35 7.27 -3.63
C THR A 27 23.73 7.15 -5.02
N PRO A 28 24.45 6.69 -6.06
CA PRO A 28 23.86 6.35 -7.36
C PRO A 28 22.76 5.28 -7.31
N SER A 29 22.74 4.47 -6.24
CA SER A 29 21.70 3.47 -5.95
C SER A 29 20.47 4.02 -5.21
N GLY A 30 20.32 5.34 -5.07
CA GLY A 30 19.13 5.97 -4.47
C GLY A 30 19.08 5.99 -2.94
N GLN A 31 20.17 5.67 -2.23
CA GLN A 31 20.25 5.82 -0.77
C GLN A 31 20.59 7.26 -0.38
N LEU A 32 19.83 7.84 0.55
CA LEU A 32 20.07 9.17 1.12
C LEU A 32 21.28 9.15 2.07
N VAL A 33 22.28 9.99 1.82
CA VAL A 33 23.49 10.12 2.66
C VAL A 33 23.39 11.31 3.60
N CYS A 34 23.00 12.47 3.08
CA CYS A 34 22.81 13.70 3.85
C CYS A 34 21.86 14.63 3.11
N TYR A 35 21.17 15.53 3.81
CA TYR A 35 20.42 16.60 3.20
C TYR A 35 20.38 17.84 4.09
N ALA A 36 20.05 18.97 3.47
CA ALA A 36 19.47 20.12 4.11
C ALA A 36 18.19 20.50 3.36
N SER A 37 17.17 20.96 4.08
CA SER A 37 15.94 21.50 3.50
C SER A 37 15.43 22.71 4.27
N ASP A 38 14.58 23.51 3.63
CA ASP A 38 13.75 24.50 4.28
C ASP A 38 12.98 23.87 5.47
N PRO A 39 12.90 24.53 6.65
CA PRO A 39 12.16 24.04 7.81
C PRO A 39 10.69 23.68 7.56
N PHE A 40 10.04 24.27 6.55
CA PHE A 40 8.64 24.03 6.22
C PHE A 40 8.43 22.86 5.23
N ARG A 41 9.50 22.24 4.70
CA ARG A 41 9.41 21.09 3.79
C ARG A 41 9.37 19.75 4.57
N PRO A 42 8.39 18.86 4.32
CA PRO A 42 8.32 17.56 4.97
C PRO A 42 9.44 16.62 4.49
N LYS A 43 9.89 15.71 5.38
CA LYS A 43 10.97 14.76 5.08
C LYS A 43 10.64 13.78 3.96
N ASP A 44 9.37 13.55 3.67
CA ASP A 44 8.97 12.62 2.63
C ASP A 44 9.10 13.20 1.22
N GLU A 45 8.95 14.52 1.03
CA GLU A 45 9.33 15.18 -0.23
C GLU A 45 10.81 14.99 -0.54
N ILE A 46 11.69 15.08 0.47
CA ILE A 46 13.12 14.80 0.32
C ILE A 46 13.37 13.37 -0.16
N ARG A 47 12.61 12.39 0.37
CA ARG A 47 12.70 10.98 -0.07
C ARG A 47 12.21 10.79 -1.51
N VAL A 48 11.15 11.48 -1.93
CA VAL A 48 10.67 11.46 -3.32
C VAL A 48 11.73 12.07 -4.25
N VAL A 49 12.32 13.22 -3.90
CA VAL A 49 13.40 13.83 -4.69
C VAL A 49 14.63 12.92 -4.75
N VAL A 50 15.00 12.19 -3.69
CA VAL A 50 16.08 11.19 -3.72
C VAL A 50 15.78 10.07 -4.73
N GLY A 51 14.55 9.56 -4.78
CA GLY A 51 14.13 8.55 -5.74
C GLY A 51 14.25 9.05 -7.18
N LEU A 52 13.63 10.21 -7.47
CA LEU A 52 13.70 10.88 -8.78
C LEU A 52 15.14 11.19 -9.20
N SER A 53 16.04 11.50 -8.25
CA SER A 53 17.45 11.82 -8.55
C SER A 53 18.18 10.68 -9.25
N GLY A 54 17.87 9.42 -8.89
CA GLY A 54 18.46 8.25 -9.52
C GLY A 54 17.99 8.06 -10.96
N GLU A 55 16.69 8.23 -11.19
CA GLU A 55 16.08 8.11 -12.53
C GLU A 55 16.58 9.22 -13.47
N ILE A 56 16.52 10.49 -13.02
CA ILE A 56 17.05 11.65 -13.74
C ILE A 56 18.51 11.44 -14.12
N TRP A 57 19.35 10.89 -13.22
CA TRP A 57 20.75 10.62 -13.53
C TRP A 57 20.95 9.52 -14.58
N GLN A 58 20.17 8.44 -14.54
CA GLN A 58 20.25 7.36 -15.55
C GLN A 58 19.82 7.83 -16.94
N GLU A 59 18.81 8.71 -17.03
CA GLU A 59 18.32 9.25 -18.29
C GLU A 59 19.22 10.35 -18.88
N THR A 60 19.98 11.06 -18.04
CA THR A 60 20.80 12.23 -18.47
C THR A 60 22.31 12.00 -18.41
N LEU A 61 22.74 10.74 -18.27
CA LEU A 61 24.14 10.34 -18.13
C LEU A 61 25.04 11.01 -19.18
N ASP A 62 24.65 10.95 -20.47
CA ASP A 62 25.39 11.50 -21.61
C ASP A 62 25.62 13.03 -21.53
N ASN A 63 24.77 13.77 -20.80
CA ASN A 63 24.83 15.22 -20.65
C ASN A 63 25.65 15.66 -19.41
N GLY A 64 26.00 14.74 -18.51
CA GLY A 64 26.78 15.02 -17.29
C GLY A 64 26.09 15.89 -16.22
N THR A 65 24.85 16.33 -16.44
CA THR A 65 23.99 17.02 -15.46
C THR A 65 22.54 16.80 -15.86
N GLY A 66 21.72 16.32 -14.93
CA GLY A 66 20.28 16.16 -15.12
C GLY A 66 19.50 17.37 -14.65
N MET A 67 18.47 17.77 -15.39
CA MET A 67 17.65 18.96 -15.13
C MET A 67 16.21 18.65 -15.50
N VAL A 68 15.29 18.78 -14.54
CA VAL A 68 13.84 18.52 -14.72
C VAL A 68 13.02 19.55 -13.94
N ASP A 69 12.07 20.20 -14.61
CA ASP A 69 10.97 20.94 -13.97
C ASP A 69 9.92 19.93 -13.46
N SER A 70 9.46 20.06 -12.21
CA SER A 70 8.51 19.12 -11.59
C SER A 70 7.55 19.82 -10.63
N GLU A 71 6.48 19.14 -10.21
CA GLU A 71 5.55 19.64 -9.18
C GLU A 71 6.24 19.91 -7.82
N LEU A 72 7.44 19.34 -7.60
CA LEU A 72 8.26 19.56 -6.41
C LEU A 72 9.23 20.76 -6.56
N GLY A 73 9.29 21.37 -7.74
CA GLY A 73 10.22 22.43 -8.12
C GLY A 73 11.20 22.02 -9.22
N ARG A 74 12.18 22.89 -9.49
CA ARG A 74 13.30 22.66 -10.41
C ARG A 74 14.34 21.77 -9.77
N ILE A 75 14.43 20.53 -10.24
CA ILE A 75 15.36 19.52 -9.75
C ILE A 75 16.57 19.45 -10.68
N MET A 76 17.76 19.70 -10.13
CA MET A 76 19.03 19.47 -10.82
C MET A 76 19.83 18.38 -10.11
N VAL A 77 20.33 17.41 -10.87
CA VAL A 77 21.19 16.32 -10.38
C VAL A 77 22.57 16.42 -11.03
N ILE A 78 23.62 16.38 -10.23
CA ILE A 78 25.01 16.46 -10.70
C ILE A 78 25.89 15.41 -10.01
N PRO A 79 26.80 14.71 -10.71
CA PRO A 79 27.70 13.76 -10.09
C PRO A 79 28.73 14.48 -9.23
N VAL A 80 29.01 13.91 -8.05
CA VAL A 80 30.12 14.34 -7.19
C VAL A 80 31.26 13.36 -7.40
N ASP A 81 32.20 13.73 -8.26
CA ASP A 81 33.42 12.98 -8.51
C ASP A 81 34.63 13.92 -8.67
N GLU A 82 35.83 13.46 -8.36
CA GLU A 82 37.05 14.23 -8.63
C GLU A 82 37.33 14.22 -10.14
N PRO A 83 37.52 15.39 -10.78
CA PRO A 83 37.96 15.43 -12.15
C PRO A 83 39.39 14.91 -12.22
N SER A 84 39.59 13.74 -12.85
CA SER A 84 40.92 13.33 -13.28
C SER A 84 41.45 14.38 -14.25
N GLU A 85 42.50 15.11 -13.85
CA GLU A 85 43.01 16.28 -14.60
C GLU A 85 43.67 15.95 -15.96
N GLU A 86 43.61 14.69 -16.40
CA GLU A 86 44.12 14.25 -17.68
C GLU A 86 43.00 13.79 -18.63
N GLN A 87 43.03 14.40 -19.83
CA GLN A 87 42.32 14.06 -21.06
C GLN A 87 40.88 14.56 -21.21
N SER A 88 40.66 15.18 -22.37
CA SER A 88 39.36 15.48 -22.97
C SER A 88 38.61 14.17 -23.25
N GLN A 89 37.87 13.67 -22.27
CA GLN A 89 37.19 12.37 -22.38
C GLN A 89 35.82 12.48 -23.09
N PRO A 90 35.40 11.41 -23.80
CA PRO A 90 34.06 11.32 -24.40
C PRO A 90 32.96 11.29 -23.32
N PRO A 91 31.67 11.48 -23.68
CA PRO A 91 30.56 11.37 -22.72
C PRO A 91 30.61 10.05 -21.93
N PRO A 92 30.17 10.05 -20.66
CA PRO A 92 30.31 8.90 -19.79
C PRO A 92 29.55 7.71 -20.36
N SER A 93 30.27 6.61 -20.61
CA SER A 93 29.64 5.38 -21.10
C SER A 93 28.68 4.79 -20.06
N LYS A 94 27.78 3.88 -20.48
CA LYS A 94 26.84 3.14 -19.62
C LYS A 94 27.45 2.31 -18.47
N THR A 95 28.77 2.34 -18.29
CA THR A 95 29.49 1.73 -17.14
C THR A 95 30.07 2.75 -16.16
N TYR A 96 29.88 4.05 -16.38
CA TYR A 96 30.28 5.10 -15.44
C TYR A 96 29.37 5.13 -14.21
N GLN A 97 29.94 4.91 -13.02
CA GLN A 97 29.28 5.14 -11.74
C GLN A 97 30.01 6.28 -11.01
N PRO A 98 29.37 7.44 -10.78
CA PRO A 98 29.95 8.50 -9.96
C PRO A 98 29.95 8.07 -8.49
N LEU A 99 30.78 8.72 -7.67
CA LEU A 99 30.90 8.38 -6.25
C LEU A 99 29.61 8.65 -5.47
N MET A 100 29.02 9.83 -5.69
CA MET A 100 27.73 10.26 -5.13
C MET A 100 26.99 11.15 -6.13
N LEU A 101 25.70 11.36 -5.92
CA LEU A 101 24.88 12.33 -6.62
C LEU A 101 24.54 13.48 -5.66
N LEU A 102 24.70 14.71 -6.15
CA LEU A 102 24.22 15.93 -5.50
C LEU A 102 22.97 16.39 -6.25
N THR A 103 21.88 16.56 -5.52
CA THR A 103 20.62 17.08 -6.04
C THR A 103 20.29 18.42 -5.39
N LEU A 104 20.02 19.43 -6.19
CA LEU A 104 19.48 20.71 -5.75
C LEU A 104 18.02 20.84 -6.22
N ASN A 105 17.14 21.32 -5.35
CA ASN A 105 15.75 21.61 -5.67
C ASN A 105 15.42 23.09 -5.34
N SER A 106 14.89 23.84 -6.31
CA SER A 106 14.52 25.26 -6.18
C SER A 106 13.10 25.55 -6.69
N THR A 107 12.59 26.77 -6.49
CA THR A 107 11.42 27.23 -7.25
C THR A 107 11.81 27.51 -8.71
N ASP A 108 10.78 27.71 -9.55
CA ASP A 108 10.90 28.14 -10.94
C ASP A 108 11.50 29.56 -11.09
N ALA A 109 11.62 30.33 -9.99
CA ALA A 109 12.22 31.66 -9.98
C ALA A 109 13.76 31.64 -10.03
N VAL A 110 14.39 30.47 -9.86
CA VAL A 110 15.85 30.31 -10.04
C VAL A 110 16.13 29.83 -11.46
N GLU A 111 16.91 30.62 -12.20
CA GLU A 111 17.34 30.28 -13.56
C GLU A 111 18.28 29.07 -13.59
N TRP A 112 18.09 28.18 -14.58
CA TRP A 112 18.88 26.95 -14.72
C TRP A 112 20.40 27.20 -14.74
N ASN A 113 20.84 28.30 -15.36
CA ASN A 113 22.25 28.70 -15.41
C ASN A 113 22.83 28.99 -14.01
N GLU A 114 22.05 29.62 -13.13
CA GLU A 114 22.48 29.95 -11.76
C GLU A 114 22.51 28.68 -10.89
N LEU A 115 21.48 27.84 -10.99
CA LEU A 115 21.40 26.57 -10.29
C LEU A 115 22.59 25.66 -10.69
N GLN A 116 22.90 25.59 -11.99
CA GLN A 116 24.01 24.80 -12.51
C GLN A 116 25.39 25.32 -12.09
N ALA A 117 25.61 26.64 -12.10
CA ALA A 117 26.86 27.22 -11.62
C ALA A 117 27.12 26.88 -10.14
N LYS A 118 26.07 26.97 -9.30
CA LYS A 118 26.13 26.66 -7.86
C LYS A 118 26.34 25.17 -7.59
N GLY A 119 25.59 24.29 -8.26
CA GLY A 119 25.77 22.84 -8.10
C GLY A 119 27.14 22.36 -8.57
N LYS A 120 27.68 22.91 -9.67
CA LYS A 120 29.06 22.62 -10.13
C LYS A 120 30.11 23.06 -9.10
N ALA A 121 29.96 24.23 -8.49
CA ALA A 121 30.86 24.70 -7.44
C ALA A 121 30.81 23.81 -6.18
N LEU A 122 29.60 23.43 -5.75
CA LEU A 122 29.39 22.59 -4.57
C LEU A 122 29.89 21.15 -4.78
N ALA A 123 29.56 20.54 -5.93
CA ALA A 123 30.05 19.22 -6.31
C ALA A 123 31.59 19.18 -6.35
N LYS A 124 32.24 20.20 -6.94
CA LYS A 124 33.71 20.31 -6.96
C LYS A 124 34.32 20.45 -5.56
N HIS A 125 33.64 21.11 -4.63
CA HIS A 125 34.09 21.22 -3.24
C HIS A 125 33.96 19.89 -2.49
N LEU A 126 32.82 19.21 -2.64
CA LEU A 126 32.55 17.91 -2.04
C LEU A 126 33.48 16.81 -2.58
N ALA A 127 33.71 16.79 -3.89
CA ALA A 127 34.57 15.83 -4.58
C ALA A 127 35.97 15.72 -3.94
N ARG A 128 36.64 16.85 -3.70
CA ARG A 128 37.98 16.91 -3.05
C ARG A 128 38.06 16.25 -1.66
N SER A 129 36.92 16.17 -0.97
CA SER A 129 36.84 15.59 0.37
C SER A 129 36.40 14.13 0.34
N LEU A 130 35.55 13.76 -0.63
CA LEU A 130 35.00 12.42 -0.80
C LEU A 130 35.91 11.49 -1.63
N GLY A 131 36.66 12.01 -2.60
CA GLY A 131 37.58 11.23 -3.46
C GLY A 131 38.64 10.47 -2.67
N LYS A 132 39.10 11.04 -1.55
CA LYS A 132 39.98 10.39 -0.56
C LYS A 132 39.44 9.07 0.03
N TYR A 133 38.14 8.83 -0.12
CA TYR A 133 37.46 7.62 0.36
C TYR A 133 36.90 6.78 -0.80
N ARG A 134 37.30 7.02 -2.06
CA ARG A 134 36.78 6.33 -3.26
C ARG A 134 36.77 4.81 -3.10
N GLU A 135 37.87 4.23 -2.64
CA GLU A 135 38.01 2.77 -2.48
C GLU A 135 37.08 2.16 -1.40
N HIS A 136 36.59 2.99 -0.46
CA HIS A 136 35.69 2.56 0.62
C HIS A 136 34.22 2.84 0.32
N LEU A 137 33.93 3.71 -0.65
CA LEU A 137 32.59 4.17 -1.03
C LEU A 137 32.14 3.61 -2.39
N ALA A 138 33.07 3.17 -3.24
CA ALA A 138 32.76 2.47 -4.47
C ALA A 138 32.08 1.12 -4.17
N SER A 139 31.06 0.79 -4.95
CA SER A 139 30.41 -0.51 -4.94
C SER A 139 31.43 -1.62 -5.27
N PRO A 140 31.41 -2.77 -4.57
CA PRO A 140 32.32 -3.87 -4.87
C PRO A 140 32.04 -4.41 -6.28
N LYS A 141 33.08 -4.50 -7.11
CA LYS A 141 32.97 -5.10 -8.44
C LYS A 141 32.49 -6.55 -8.32
N PRO A 142 31.54 -7.01 -9.15
CA PRO A 142 31.17 -8.42 -9.19
C PRO A 142 32.39 -9.27 -9.60
N PRO A 143 32.51 -10.50 -9.09
CA PRO A 143 33.62 -11.39 -9.42
C PRO A 143 33.60 -11.76 -10.92
N PRO A 144 34.77 -12.08 -11.50
CA PRO A 144 34.88 -12.37 -12.94
C PRO A 144 34.05 -13.61 -13.31
N THR A 145 33.16 -13.45 -14.29
CA THR A 145 32.26 -14.49 -14.78
C THR A 145 33.01 -15.59 -15.51
N SER A 146 32.92 -16.82 -14.99
CA SER A 146 33.27 -18.02 -15.75
C SER A 146 32.27 -18.26 -16.88
N HIS A 147 32.77 -18.47 -18.09
CA HIS A 147 32.00 -18.56 -19.33
C HIS A 147 30.77 -19.48 -19.31
N LEU A 148 29.65 -18.97 -19.82
CA LEU A 148 28.62 -19.68 -20.61
C LEU A 148 27.98 -18.66 -21.57
N PRO A 149 27.49 -19.07 -22.76
CA PRO A 149 27.32 -18.16 -23.89
C PRO A 149 26.08 -17.27 -23.80
N SER A 150 26.19 -16.08 -24.39
CA SER A 150 25.16 -15.05 -24.48
C SER A 150 23.95 -15.45 -25.35
N PRO A 151 22.71 -15.16 -24.94
CA PRO A 151 21.57 -15.14 -25.85
C PRO A 151 21.51 -13.82 -26.63
N THR A 152 21.73 -13.89 -27.95
CA THR A 152 21.40 -12.81 -28.90
C THR A 152 19.87 -12.70 -29.10
N PRO A 153 19.34 -11.53 -29.53
CA PRO A 153 17.91 -11.23 -29.44
C PRO A 153 17.11 -11.74 -30.63
N ILE A 154 15.93 -12.33 -30.37
CA ILE A 154 14.92 -12.71 -31.37
C ILE A 154 13.56 -12.33 -30.77
N ARG A 155 12.98 -11.18 -31.17
CA ARG A 155 11.97 -11.01 -32.24
C ARG A 155 10.70 -11.87 -32.05
N TYR A 156 9.57 -11.17 -31.92
CA TYR A 156 8.22 -11.73 -32.06
C TYR A 156 8.04 -12.44 -33.40
N ALA A 157 7.43 -13.63 -33.38
CA ALA A 157 6.71 -14.21 -34.51
C ALA A 157 5.67 -15.23 -33.98
N LEU A 158 4.38 -14.97 -34.20
CA LEU A 158 3.36 -16.03 -34.20
C LEU A 158 3.54 -16.87 -35.46
N ALA A 159 3.39 -18.20 -35.36
CA ALA A 159 2.50 -19.01 -36.20
C ALA A 159 2.67 -20.53 -35.97
N ALA A 160 1.55 -21.23 -36.14
CA ALA A 160 1.35 -22.67 -36.05
C ALA A 160 2.36 -23.58 -36.77
N GLN A 161 2.58 -24.77 -36.20
CA GLN A 161 2.43 -26.05 -36.92
C GLN A 161 2.21 -27.24 -35.95
N VAL A 162 1.67 -28.35 -36.47
CA VAL A 162 0.92 -29.37 -35.72
C VAL A 162 1.49 -30.79 -35.98
N HIS A 163 1.23 -31.72 -35.04
CA HIS A 163 1.36 -33.20 -35.12
C HIS A 163 2.74 -33.83 -34.75
N PRO A 164 2.80 -35.13 -34.36
CA PRO A 164 2.15 -35.66 -33.16
C PRO A 164 3.03 -36.66 -32.35
N GLU A 165 2.86 -36.75 -31.02
CA GLU A 165 3.49 -37.82 -30.23
C GLU A 165 2.76 -39.18 -30.35
N PRO A 166 3.47 -40.32 -30.35
CA PRO A 166 2.87 -41.65 -30.36
C PRO A 166 2.47 -42.15 -28.96
N LYS A 167 1.23 -42.63 -28.82
CA LYS A 167 0.74 -43.40 -27.65
C LYS A 167 0.83 -44.93 -27.92
N PRO A 168 0.45 -45.84 -27.00
CA PRO A 168 1.34 -46.38 -25.96
C PRO A 168 1.39 -47.93 -25.99
N ARG A 169 2.13 -48.57 -25.06
CA ARG A 169 2.00 -50.03 -24.81
C ARG A 169 1.40 -50.36 -23.44
N LEU A 170 0.39 -51.23 -23.50
CA LEU A 170 -0.42 -51.84 -22.43
C LEU A 170 0.10 -53.27 -22.16
N SER A 171 0.09 -53.89 -20.96
CA SER A 171 -0.30 -53.48 -19.59
C SER A 171 0.76 -54.07 -18.58
N PRO A 172 0.52 -54.65 -17.35
CA PRO A 172 -0.70 -54.99 -16.60
C PRO A 172 -0.95 -54.21 -15.29
N ARG A 173 -2.25 -53.99 -15.02
CA ARG A 173 -2.84 -53.72 -13.70
C ARG A 173 -2.60 -54.93 -12.76
N LEU A 174 -2.70 -54.88 -11.43
CA LEU A 174 -3.35 -53.91 -10.53
C LEU A 174 -2.70 -54.04 -9.12
N ASN A 175 -2.50 -52.95 -8.40
CA ASN A 175 -2.56 -52.96 -6.94
C ASN A 175 -3.00 -51.56 -6.46
N LEU A 176 -4.18 -51.47 -5.85
CA LEU A 176 -4.73 -50.21 -5.34
C LEU A 176 -3.95 -49.79 -4.09
N VAL A 177 -2.96 -48.92 -4.25
CA VAL A 177 -2.64 -47.97 -3.18
C VAL A 177 -3.76 -46.94 -3.18
N LYS A 178 -4.46 -46.81 -2.05
CA LYS A 178 -5.49 -45.76 -1.86
C LYS A 178 -4.87 -44.40 -2.17
N PRO A 179 -5.57 -43.46 -2.83
CA PRO A 179 -5.04 -42.12 -3.00
C PRO A 179 -4.77 -41.53 -1.61
N THR A 180 -3.51 -41.21 -1.34
CA THR A 180 -3.14 -40.40 -0.18
C THR A 180 -3.96 -39.12 -0.27
N GLU A 181 -4.75 -38.83 0.77
CA GLU A 181 -5.70 -37.73 0.74
C GLU A 181 -4.96 -36.43 0.39
N THR A 182 -5.38 -35.76 -0.68
CA THR A 182 -5.05 -34.34 -0.87
C THR A 182 -5.47 -33.62 0.41
N PRO A 183 -4.56 -32.93 1.12
CA PRO A 183 -4.90 -32.29 2.38
C PRO A 183 -6.09 -31.36 2.13
N ARG A 184 -7.18 -31.58 2.89
CA ARG A 184 -8.42 -30.81 2.74
C ARG A 184 -8.05 -29.35 2.91
N ILE A 185 -8.22 -28.56 1.85
CA ILE A 185 -7.93 -27.12 1.85
C ILE A 185 -8.84 -26.49 2.90
N ALA A 186 -8.27 -26.18 4.07
CA ALA A 186 -9.00 -25.57 5.16
C ALA A 186 -9.44 -24.17 4.73
N ASP A 187 -10.74 -23.87 4.85
CA ASP A 187 -11.25 -22.56 4.49
C ASP A 187 -10.59 -21.49 5.38
N PRO A 188 -9.96 -20.44 4.83
CA PRO A 188 -9.31 -19.40 5.63
C PRO A 188 -10.24 -18.75 6.67
N HIS A 189 -11.56 -18.74 6.41
CA HIS A 189 -12.55 -18.24 7.36
C HIS A 189 -12.73 -19.10 8.61
N ILE A 190 -12.46 -20.40 8.57
CA ILE A 190 -12.62 -21.31 9.72
C ILE A 190 -11.65 -20.94 10.82
N LEU A 191 -10.41 -20.63 10.47
CA LEU A 191 -9.34 -20.33 11.43
C LEU A 191 -9.74 -19.16 12.34
N VAL A 192 -10.23 -18.06 11.74
CA VAL A 192 -10.61 -16.81 12.44
C VAL A 192 -12.14 -16.60 12.53
N ALA A 193 -12.89 -17.69 12.52
CA ALA A 193 -14.36 -17.67 12.58
C ALA A 193 -14.95 -16.93 13.81
N PRO A 194 -14.47 -17.13 15.06
CA PRO A 194 -15.03 -16.44 16.20
C PRO A 194 -14.71 -14.94 16.18
N GLU A 195 -13.51 -14.54 15.73
CA GLU A 195 -13.15 -13.12 15.60
C GLU A 195 -13.97 -12.43 14.50
N LEU A 196 -14.20 -13.07 13.34
CA LEU A 196 -15.11 -12.55 12.31
C LEU A 196 -16.56 -12.45 12.80
N ALA A 197 -17.01 -13.36 13.66
CA ALA A 197 -18.34 -13.28 14.27
C ALA A 197 -18.45 -12.11 15.24
N HIS A 198 -17.44 -11.91 16.09
CA HIS A 198 -17.34 -10.76 16.98
C HIS A 198 -17.29 -9.44 16.19
N ILE A 199 -16.49 -9.35 15.13
CA ILE A 199 -16.45 -8.18 14.24
C ILE A 199 -17.85 -7.85 13.73
N ARG A 200 -18.59 -8.83 13.19
CA ARG A 200 -19.97 -8.60 12.68
C ARG A 200 -20.94 -8.11 13.74
N GLN A 201 -20.77 -8.52 15.00
CA GLN A 201 -21.61 -8.07 16.11
C GLN A 201 -21.23 -6.64 16.54
N ASN A 202 -19.96 -6.40 16.86
CA ASN A 202 -19.50 -5.13 17.40
C ASN A 202 -19.44 -3.99 16.38
N LEU A 203 -19.42 -4.26 15.07
CA LEU A 203 -19.50 -3.20 14.06
C LEU A 203 -20.80 -2.39 14.19
N PHE A 204 -21.94 -3.02 14.49
CA PHE A 204 -23.19 -2.28 14.73
C PHE A 204 -23.14 -1.47 16.03
N ASN A 205 -22.51 -2.00 17.08
CA ASN A 205 -22.34 -1.29 18.35
C ASN A 205 -21.48 -0.02 18.17
N LEU A 206 -20.36 -0.12 17.44
CA LEU A 206 -19.46 1.00 17.15
C LEU A 206 -20.10 2.09 16.28
N LEU A 207 -21.04 1.71 15.42
CA LEU A 207 -21.75 2.62 14.54
C LEU A 207 -22.97 3.29 15.19
N GLY A 208 -23.37 2.84 16.40
CA GLY A 208 -24.56 3.30 17.13
C GLY A 208 -24.82 4.79 16.96
N SER A 209 -25.90 5.11 16.23
CA SER A 209 -26.30 6.48 15.93
C SER A 209 -27.64 6.77 16.59
N ALA A 210 -27.75 7.91 17.29
CA ALA A 210 -29.03 8.38 17.83
C ALA A 210 -30.08 8.71 16.75
N HIS A 211 -29.69 8.74 15.47
CA HIS A 211 -30.56 9.12 14.35
C HIS A 211 -30.99 7.89 13.53
N PRO A 212 -32.30 7.55 13.46
CA PRO A 212 -32.78 6.30 12.86
C PRO A 212 -32.36 6.14 11.39
N ALA A 213 -32.42 7.20 10.57
CA ALA A 213 -32.09 7.09 9.14
C ALA A 213 -30.64 6.67 8.82
N LEU A 214 -29.67 6.94 9.71
CA LEU A 214 -28.29 6.45 9.54
C LEU A 214 -28.23 4.95 9.88
N ASN A 215 -28.90 4.55 10.96
CA ASN A 215 -29.00 3.15 11.36
C ASN A 215 -29.70 2.33 10.25
N ASP A 216 -30.81 2.83 9.70
CA ASP A 216 -31.56 2.20 8.62
C ASP A 216 -30.73 2.10 7.34
N LEU A 217 -29.95 3.11 6.95
CA LEU A 217 -29.04 3.05 5.80
C LEU A 217 -27.99 1.93 5.95
N LEU A 218 -27.42 1.80 7.15
CA LEU A 218 -26.35 0.84 7.44
C LEU A 218 -26.89 -0.59 7.61
N HIS A 219 -28.07 -0.76 8.22
CA HIS A 219 -28.73 -2.05 8.38
C HIS A 219 -29.36 -2.56 7.06
N SER A 220 -30.11 -1.73 6.35
CA SER A 220 -30.89 -2.14 5.17
C SER A 220 -30.03 -2.71 4.05
N LYS A 221 -28.87 -2.08 3.77
CA LYS A 221 -27.97 -2.49 2.69
C LYS A 221 -27.02 -3.65 3.05
N ARG A 222 -27.07 -4.17 4.28
CA ARG A 222 -26.33 -5.36 4.77
C ARG A 222 -24.80 -5.35 4.52
N TYR A 223 -24.17 -4.19 4.35
CA TYR A 223 -22.77 -4.08 3.92
C TYR A 223 -21.81 -4.92 4.77
N PHE A 224 -21.91 -4.81 6.10
CA PHE A 224 -21.06 -5.52 7.05
C PHE A 224 -21.44 -6.99 7.29
N LEU A 225 -22.57 -7.46 6.74
CA LEU A 225 -23.16 -8.76 7.08
C LEU A 225 -22.96 -9.85 6.02
N HIS A 226 -22.44 -9.51 4.83
CA HIS A 226 -22.23 -10.51 3.79
C HIS A 226 -20.83 -11.17 3.95
N PRO A 227 -20.72 -12.47 4.29
CA PRO A 227 -19.44 -13.08 4.64
C PRO A 227 -18.38 -12.96 3.54
N SER A 228 -18.79 -13.17 2.28
CA SER A 228 -17.93 -13.05 1.10
C SER A 228 -17.47 -11.63 0.76
N LYS A 229 -17.78 -10.62 1.59
CA LYS A 229 -17.22 -9.27 1.46
C LYS A 229 -16.13 -8.95 2.50
N GLN A 230 -16.05 -9.74 3.58
CA GLN A 230 -15.17 -9.47 4.74
C GLN A 230 -13.72 -9.92 4.52
N LEU A 231 -13.23 -9.93 3.27
CA LEU A 231 -11.87 -10.36 2.92
C LEU A 231 -10.78 -9.47 3.55
N ARG A 232 -11.09 -8.19 3.77
CA ARG A 232 -10.16 -7.22 4.37
C ARG A 232 -10.02 -7.45 5.89
N PRO A 233 -11.10 -7.59 6.69
CA PRO A 233 -11.03 -8.15 8.03
C PRO A 233 -10.29 -9.48 8.12
N LEU A 234 -10.64 -10.45 7.26
CA LEU A 234 -10.00 -11.75 7.22
C LEU A 234 -8.48 -11.62 7.04
N LEU A 235 -8.03 -10.77 6.12
CA LEU A 235 -6.61 -10.51 5.90
C LEU A 235 -5.90 -9.96 7.15
N VAL A 236 -6.49 -8.98 7.82
CA VAL A 236 -5.94 -8.38 9.05
C VAL A 236 -5.79 -9.45 10.15
N LEU A 237 -6.82 -10.28 10.34
CA LEU A 237 -6.84 -11.33 11.37
C LEU A 237 -5.87 -12.49 11.05
N LEU A 238 -5.74 -12.89 9.79
CA LEU A 238 -4.78 -13.90 9.36
C LEU A 238 -3.33 -13.42 9.55
N PHE A 239 -3.02 -12.15 9.27
CA PHE A 239 -1.69 -11.60 9.55
C PHE A 239 -1.39 -11.47 11.04
N ALA A 240 -2.37 -11.10 11.86
CA ALA A 240 -2.23 -11.13 13.32
C ALA A 240 -1.83 -12.54 13.78
N ARG A 241 -2.61 -13.56 13.40
CA ARG A 241 -2.28 -14.96 13.75
C ARG A 241 -0.99 -15.47 13.13
N ALA A 242 -0.52 -14.95 12.00
CA ALA A 242 0.73 -15.37 11.38
C ALA A 242 1.99 -14.71 11.98
N THR A 243 1.86 -13.55 12.64
CA THR A 243 3.02 -12.74 13.11
C THR A 243 3.08 -12.49 14.61
N ASN A 244 1.98 -12.70 15.35
CA ASN A 244 2.00 -12.56 16.80
C ASN A 244 3.04 -13.51 17.43
N GLY A 245 3.85 -12.99 18.34
CA GLY A 245 5.01 -13.72 18.88
C GLY A 245 6.26 -13.78 17.99
N LEU A 246 6.34 -13.04 16.87
CA LEU A 246 7.58 -12.87 16.09
C LEU A 246 8.32 -11.56 16.37
N GLY A 247 7.63 -10.55 16.89
CA GLY A 247 8.20 -9.22 17.16
C GLY A 247 8.78 -9.10 18.57
N GLU A 248 9.89 -8.38 18.71
CA GLU A 248 10.56 -8.15 20.00
C GLU A 248 9.63 -7.50 21.04
N ALA A 249 8.73 -6.61 20.60
CA ALA A 249 7.75 -5.95 21.45
C ALA A 249 6.51 -6.81 21.78
N TRP A 250 6.41 -8.06 21.28
CA TRP A 250 5.23 -8.91 21.49
C TRP A 250 4.92 -9.14 22.96
N ALA A 251 5.92 -9.47 23.79
CA ALA A 251 5.70 -9.76 25.22
C ALA A 251 5.05 -8.57 25.94
N HIS A 252 5.52 -7.36 25.65
CA HIS A 252 4.93 -6.12 26.17
C HIS A 252 3.51 -5.90 25.63
N LYS A 253 3.27 -6.08 24.32
CA LYS A 253 1.94 -5.90 23.70
C LYS A 253 0.90 -6.88 24.25
N ASN A 254 1.27 -8.15 24.40
CA ASN A 254 0.43 -9.20 24.97
C ASN A 254 0.10 -8.88 26.45
N TRP A 255 1.10 -8.50 27.24
CA TRP A 255 0.89 -8.10 28.64
C TRP A 255 0.01 -6.85 28.78
N THR A 256 0.19 -5.82 27.93
CA THR A 256 -0.68 -4.63 27.97
C THR A 256 -2.13 -4.98 27.65
N ALA A 257 -2.38 -5.85 26.66
CA ALA A 257 -3.73 -6.28 26.30
C ALA A 257 -4.40 -7.09 27.41
N HIS A 258 -3.69 -8.08 28.00
CA HIS A 258 -4.19 -8.84 29.14
C HIS A 258 -4.49 -7.96 30.35
N ARG A 259 -3.64 -6.95 30.63
CA ARG A 259 -3.87 -6.00 31.72
C ARG A 259 -5.06 -5.08 31.45
N GLU A 260 -5.25 -4.64 30.20
CA GLU A 260 -6.42 -3.83 29.81
C GLU A 260 -7.71 -4.65 29.96
N GLN A 261 -7.73 -5.90 29.50
CA GLN A 261 -8.84 -6.82 29.68
C GLN A 261 -9.13 -7.11 31.17
N ALA A 262 -8.11 -7.40 31.97
CA ALA A 262 -8.26 -7.62 33.42
C ALA A 262 -8.75 -6.38 34.19
N CYS A 263 -8.52 -5.18 33.66
CA CYS A 263 -9.06 -3.92 34.16
C CYS A 263 -10.45 -3.55 33.59
N GLY A 264 -11.06 -4.36 32.71
CA GLY A 264 -12.30 -4.01 32.01
C GLY A 264 -12.17 -2.81 31.06
N ARG A 265 -10.95 -2.54 30.55
CA ARG A 265 -10.64 -1.44 29.62
C ARG A 265 -10.55 -1.86 28.16
N ASP A 266 -10.67 -3.15 27.85
CA ASP A 266 -10.93 -3.59 26.47
C ASP A 266 -12.28 -3.05 25.97
N GLU A 267 -13.30 -3.02 26.83
CA GLU A 267 -14.55 -2.28 26.60
C GLU A 267 -14.32 -0.79 26.27
N GLU A 268 -13.23 -0.16 26.74
CA GLU A 268 -12.92 1.26 26.47
C GLU A 268 -12.46 1.49 25.01
N LEU A 269 -12.13 0.44 24.26
CA LEU A 269 -12.12 0.48 22.80
C LEU A 269 -13.53 0.26 22.24
N ASP A 270 -14.28 -0.73 22.70
CA ASP A 270 -15.61 -1.13 22.15
C ASP A 270 -16.79 -0.18 22.50
N ARG A 271 -16.63 0.75 23.45
CA ARG A 271 -17.69 1.68 23.86
C ARG A 271 -18.05 2.70 22.76
N PRO A 272 -19.35 2.87 22.43
CA PRO A 272 -19.79 3.92 21.54
C PRO A 272 -19.65 5.29 22.20
N LEU A 273 -19.00 6.22 21.50
CA LEU A 273 -18.64 7.56 22.02
C LEU A 273 -19.83 8.47 22.27
N SER A 274 -20.91 8.25 21.54
CA SER A 274 -22.16 8.95 21.77
C SER A 274 -23.00 8.14 22.76
N LEU A 275 -22.84 8.46 24.05
CA LEU A 275 -23.96 8.34 24.98
C LEU A 275 -25.16 9.08 24.36
N SER A 276 -26.37 8.56 24.58
CA SER A 276 -27.61 9.10 24.01
C SER A 276 -27.96 10.46 24.63
N GLY A 277 -27.29 11.51 24.16
CA GLY A 277 -27.32 12.87 24.71
C GLY A 277 -26.37 13.80 23.95
N LEU A 278 -26.56 13.91 22.63
CA LEU A 278 -25.59 14.40 21.63
C LEU A 278 -25.42 15.95 21.61
N LEU A 279 -25.55 16.62 22.76
CA LEU A 279 -25.53 18.08 22.90
C LEU A 279 -24.65 18.61 24.04
N ASN A 280 -24.09 17.72 24.88
CA ASN A 280 -23.09 18.08 25.88
C ASN A 280 -21.70 17.66 25.38
N ASP A 281 -20.80 18.64 25.18
CA ASP A 281 -19.38 18.45 24.89
C ASP A 281 -18.68 17.84 26.13
N SER A 282 -18.86 16.53 26.28
CA SER A 282 -18.46 15.80 27.48
C SER A 282 -16.96 15.52 27.42
N ASN A 283 -16.18 16.33 28.14
CA ASN A 283 -14.81 15.98 28.50
C ASN A 283 -14.84 14.56 29.12
N PRO A 284 -13.98 13.61 28.70
CA PRO A 284 -14.07 12.20 29.09
C PRO A 284 -14.03 11.92 30.60
N ASN A 285 -13.55 12.87 31.42
CA ASN A 285 -13.48 12.77 32.87
C ASN A 285 -14.59 13.53 33.61
N THR A 286 -15.59 14.06 32.89
CA THR A 286 -16.71 14.79 33.52
C THR A 286 -17.72 13.76 34.06
N PRO A 287 -18.09 13.82 35.35
CA PRO A 287 -19.09 12.89 35.88
C PRO A 287 -20.47 13.08 35.25
N ASP A 288 -21.26 12.01 35.14
CA ASP A 288 -22.59 12.02 34.49
C ASP A 288 -23.59 13.05 35.05
N HIS A 289 -23.35 13.58 36.25
CA HIS A 289 -24.16 14.60 36.92
C HIS A 289 -23.71 16.04 36.65
N ALA A 290 -22.71 16.26 35.78
CA ALA A 290 -22.15 17.58 35.48
C ALA A 290 -22.93 18.35 34.38
N GLU A 291 -24.26 18.28 34.38
CA GLU A 291 -25.12 18.95 33.38
C GLU A 291 -25.16 20.49 33.50
N SER A 292 -24.41 21.10 34.42
CA SER A 292 -24.36 22.56 34.56
C SER A 292 -22.94 23.09 34.67
N PHE A 293 -22.71 24.26 34.06
CA PHE A 293 -21.47 25.04 34.15
C PHE A 293 -21.08 25.47 35.59
N HIS A 294 -21.84 25.08 36.62
CA HIS A 294 -21.56 25.35 38.03
C HIS A 294 -20.82 24.23 38.76
N SER A 295 -20.84 22.97 38.27
CA SER A 295 -20.09 21.87 38.90
C SER A 295 -18.64 21.85 38.42
N VAL A 296 -17.77 22.54 39.15
CA VAL A 296 -16.31 22.36 38.99
C VAL A 296 -15.97 20.91 39.37
N PHE A 297 -15.53 20.11 38.39
CA PHE A 297 -15.12 18.74 38.63
C PHE A 297 -13.91 18.68 39.57
N SER A 298 -13.94 17.78 40.55
CA SER A 298 -12.87 17.67 41.55
C SER A 298 -11.58 17.15 40.92
N LEU A 299 -10.57 18.00 40.84
CA LEU A 299 -9.22 17.63 40.42
C LEU A 299 -8.55 16.79 41.52
N ASN A 300 -8.63 15.46 41.39
CA ASN A 300 -7.85 14.55 42.21
C ASN A 300 -6.36 14.74 41.93
N LYS A 301 -5.55 14.87 43.00
CA LYS A 301 -4.10 14.80 42.85
C LYS A 301 -3.71 13.41 42.33
N PRO A 302 -2.70 13.28 41.45
CA PRO A 302 -2.23 11.96 41.03
C PRO A 302 -1.81 11.18 42.28
N HIS A 303 -2.41 10.01 42.48
CA HIS A 303 -1.91 9.07 43.47
C HIS A 303 -0.49 8.68 43.06
N ALA A 304 0.46 8.85 43.98
CA ALA A 304 1.83 8.42 43.76
C ALA A 304 1.85 6.91 43.48
N ASP A 305 2.41 6.57 42.31
CA ASP A 305 2.80 5.24 41.84
C ASP A 305 2.14 4.06 42.56
N ALA A 306 1.00 3.60 42.03
CA ALA A 306 0.61 2.21 42.22
C ALA A 306 1.79 1.34 41.75
N PRO A 307 2.33 0.43 42.58
CA PRO A 307 3.52 -0.32 42.23
C PRO A 307 3.28 -1.10 40.94
N LEU A 308 4.23 -0.98 40.00
CA LEU A 308 4.23 -1.78 38.78
C LEU A 308 4.18 -3.27 39.17
N PRO A 309 3.19 -4.05 38.69
CA PRO A 309 3.22 -5.50 38.87
C PRO A 309 4.51 -6.05 38.26
N HIS A 310 5.12 -7.04 38.93
CA HIS A 310 6.25 -7.76 38.36
C HIS A 310 5.84 -8.42 37.03
N MET A 311 6.70 -8.39 36.01
CA MET A 311 6.45 -9.04 34.69
C MET A 311 6.49 -10.59 34.76
N GLU A 312 6.25 -11.19 35.92
CA GLU A 312 6.34 -12.64 36.14
C GLU A 312 5.05 -13.38 35.75
N ASP A 313 3.92 -12.68 35.67
CA ASP A 313 2.66 -13.19 35.09
C ASP A 313 2.73 -13.19 33.55
N VAL A 314 3.58 -14.05 32.99
CA VAL A 314 3.57 -14.37 31.56
C VAL A 314 2.36 -15.25 31.28
N TYR A 315 1.27 -14.63 30.82
CA TYR A 315 0.10 -15.36 30.34
C TYR A 315 0.48 -16.19 29.10
N ASP A 316 0.64 -17.49 29.30
CA ASP A 316 0.97 -18.51 28.30
C ASP A 316 -0.24 -18.83 27.39
N THR A 317 -0.96 -17.79 26.98
CA THR A 317 -2.04 -17.89 25.99
C THR A 317 -1.45 -18.07 24.59
N PRO A 318 -1.88 -19.08 23.81
CA PRO A 318 -1.36 -19.31 22.46
C PRO A 318 -1.62 -18.08 21.58
N PHE A 319 -0.69 -17.77 20.66
CA PHE A 319 -0.59 -16.55 19.83
C PHE A 319 -1.95 -16.00 19.35
N SER A 320 -2.62 -15.25 20.22
CA SER A 320 -4.00 -14.81 20.06
C SER A 320 -4.05 -13.47 19.36
N ILE A 321 -5.19 -13.15 18.74
CA ILE A 321 -5.40 -11.84 18.10
C ILE A 321 -5.62 -10.80 19.19
N LEU A 322 -4.84 -9.71 19.18
CA LEU A 322 -4.96 -8.64 20.17
C LEU A 322 -6.25 -7.82 19.92
N PRO A 323 -6.89 -7.25 20.96
CA PRO A 323 -8.06 -6.38 20.81
C PRO A 323 -7.82 -5.21 19.83
N SER A 324 -6.61 -4.65 19.80
CA SER A 324 -6.21 -3.61 18.85
C SER A 324 -6.19 -4.09 17.39
N GLN A 325 -5.79 -5.34 17.13
CA GLN A 325 -5.81 -5.95 15.79
C GLN A 325 -7.24 -6.28 15.34
N LEU A 326 -8.08 -6.73 16.28
CA LEU A 326 -9.52 -6.95 16.07
C LEU A 326 -10.23 -5.63 15.73
N ARG A 327 -9.87 -4.55 16.44
CA ARG A 327 -10.33 -3.19 16.13
C ARG A 327 -9.83 -2.68 14.78
N LEU A 328 -8.56 -2.90 14.43
CA LEU A 328 -8.04 -2.55 13.12
C LEU A 328 -8.86 -3.21 11.99
N ALA A 329 -9.26 -4.48 12.15
CA ALA A 329 -10.09 -5.18 11.18
C ALA A 329 -11.48 -4.53 11.02
N GLN A 330 -12.10 -4.03 12.10
CA GLN A 330 -13.34 -3.24 12.05
C GLN A 330 -13.13 -1.89 11.34
N ILE A 331 -12.03 -1.17 11.65
CA ILE A 331 -11.69 0.13 11.03
C ILE A 331 -11.50 0.00 9.52
N VAL A 332 -10.75 -1.01 9.09
CA VAL A 332 -10.50 -1.31 7.67
C VAL A 332 -11.81 -1.55 6.91
N GLU A 333 -12.77 -2.26 7.51
CA GLU A 333 -14.08 -2.50 6.89
C GLU A 333 -14.98 -1.25 6.90
N MET A 334 -14.97 -0.44 7.97
CA MET A 334 -15.70 0.84 8.02
C MET A 334 -15.24 1.78 6.89
N ILE A 335 -13.93 1.88 6.64
CA ILE A 335 -13.37 2.68 5.54
C ILE A 335 -13.79 2.12 4.17
N HIS A 336 -13.76 0.80 3.98
CA HIS A 336 -14.22 0.17 2.74
C HIS A 336 -15.71 0.45 2.45
N VAL A 337 -16.57 0.33 3.47
CA VAL A 337 -18.01 0.59 3.32
C VAL A 337 -18.29 2.08 3.13
N ALA A 338 -17.53 2.98 3.75
CA ALA A 338 -17.61 4.42 3.51
C ALA A 338 -17.35 4.78 2.05
N SER A 339 -16.22 4.32 1.48
CA SER A 339 -15.91 4.49 0.06
C SER A 339 -17.03 3.92 -0.82
N SER A 340 -17.53 2.73 -0.48
CA SER A 340 -18.61 2.08 -1.25
C SER A 340 -19.91 2.88 -1.25
N LEU A 341 -20.23 3.60 -0.16
CA LEU A 341 -21.38 4.50 -0.08
C LEU A 341 -21.18 5.75 -0.95
N HIS A 342 -19.99 6.34 -0.92
CA HIS A 342 -19.62 7.48 -1.75
C HIS A 342 -19.66 7.12 -3.25
N ASP A 343 -19.16 5.94 -3.64
CA ASP A 343 -19.14 5.46 -5.04
C ASP A 343 -20.55 5.31 -5.66
N GLN A 344 -21.59 5.07 -4.85
CA GLN A 344 -22.96 4.85 -5.33
C GLN A 344 -23.72 6.14 -5.69
N VAL A 345 -23.24 7.30 -5.25
CA VAL A 345 -23.88 8.62 -5.43
C VAL A 345 -24.05 9.00 -6.91
N SER A 346 -23.26 8.41 -7.81
CA SER A 346 -23.32 8.60 -9.25
C SER A 346 -24.36 7.74 -9.98
N SER A 347 -24.97 6.76 -9.31
CA SER A 347 -25.66 5.63 -9.97
C SER A 347 -27.19 5.62 -9.89
N SER A 348 -27.80 6.53 -9.14
CA SER A 348 -29.26 6.62 -8.98
C SER A 348 -29.77 8.05 -8.89
N ASP A 349 -30.78 8.36 -9.71
CA ASP A 349 -31.40 9.67 -9.83
C ASP A 349 -32.46 9.91 -8.71
N GLU A 350 -32.00 9.90 -7.45
CA GLU A 350 -32.79 10.30 -6.28
C GLU A 350 -31.97 11.25 -5.39
N SER A 351 -32.21 12.55 -5.55
CA SER A 351 -31.42 13.62 -4.89
C SER A 351 -31.35 13.54 -3.35
N PHE A 352 -32.28 12.83 -2.71
CA PHE A 352 -32.28 12.58 -1.26
C PHE A 352 -31.40 11.39 -0.86
N GLY A 353 -31.44 10.28 -1.63
CA GLY A 353 -30.60 9.09 -1.41
C GLY A 353 -29.11 9.37 -1.59
N ASN A 354 -28.77 10.26 -2.53
CA ASN A 354 -27.40 10.71 -2.78
C ASN A 354 -26.82 11.48 -1.58
N LYS A 355 -27.56 12.43 -1.01
CA LYS A 355 -27.13 13.17 0.20
C LYS A 355 -26.97 12.26 1.42
N LEU A 356 -27.92 11.34 1.63
CA LEU A 356 -27.84 10.41 2.76
C LEU A 356 -26.67 9.42 2.63
N SER A 357 -26.30 9.03 1.40
CA SER A 357 -25.14 8.17 1.13
C SER A 357 -23.81 8.90 1.38
N ILE A 358 -23.70 10.18 0.99
CA ILE A 358 -22.54 11.03 1.33
C ILE A 358 -22.37 11.11 2.85
N LEU A 359 -23.40 11.57 3.56
CA LEU A 359 -23.38 11.74 5.01
C LEU A 359 -23.17 10.41 5.77
N GLY A 360 -23.69 9.30 5.22
CA GLY A 360 -23.43 7.96 5.75
C GLY A 360 -21.96 7.56 5.63
N GLY A 361 -21.32 7.81 4.49
CA GLY A 361 -19.88 7.60 4.31
C GLY A 361 -19.03 8.50 5.23
N ASP A 362 -19.38 9.78 5.34
CA ASP A 362 -18.68 10.73 6.21
C ASP A 362 -18.77 10.34 7.69
N PHE A 363 -19.95 9.88 8.13
CA PHE A 363 -20.16 9.33 9.47
C PHE A 363 -19.30 8.09 9.74
N LEU A 364 -19.22 7.16 8.78
CA LEU A 364 -18.34 5.99 8.87
C LEU A 364 -16.86 6.39 8.96
N LEU A 365 -16.40 7.35 8.16
CA LEU A 365 -15.01 7.85 8.23
C LEU A 365 -14.72 8.55 9.56
N GLY A 366 -15.67 9.32 10.11
CA GLY A 366 -15.55 9.93 11.43
C GLY A 366 -15.41 8.88 12.55
N ARG A 367 -16.29 7.87 12.55
CA ARG A 367 -16.21 6.73 13.50
C ARG A 367 -14.91 5.95 13.35
N ALA A 368 -14.49 5.65 12.12
CA ALA A 368 -13.24 4.95 11.83
C ALA A 368 -12.01 5.75 12.29
N SER A 369 -11.98 7.06 12.05
CA SER A 369 -10.86 7.95 12.44
C SER A 369 -10.72 8.07 13.95
N HIS A 370 -11.83 8.14 14.69
CA HIS A 370 -11.76 8.10 16.16
C HIS A 370 -11.31 6.72 16.65
N ALA A 371 -11.91 5.64 16.13
CA ALA A 371 -11.52 4.28 16.51
C ALA A 371 -10.02 4.02 16.25
N LEU A 372 -9.47 4.59 15.19
CA LEU A 372 -8.06 4.54 14.84
C LEU A 372 -7.17 5.29 15.84
N SER A 373 -7.56 6.50 16.29
CA SER A 373 -6.78 7.27 17.28
C SER A 373 -6.63 6.55 18.62
N ARG A 374 -7.61 5.70 18.98
CA ARG A 374 -7.61 4.87 20.19
C ARG A 374 -6.71 3.63 20.13
N LEU A 375 -6.10 3.30 18.97
CA LEU A 375 -5.18 2.16 18.85
C LEU A 375 -3.79 2.39 19.48
N GLY A 376 -3.42 3.64 19.78
CA GLY A 376 -2.18 3.97 20.48
C GLY A 376 -0.87 3.75 19.70
N GLU A 377 -0.92 3.45 18.39
CA GLU A 377 0.27 3.28 17.55
C GLU A 377 0.33 4.28 16.40
N ALA A 378 1.30 5.20 16.45
CA ALA A 378 1.41 6.30 15.49
C ALA A 378 1.64 5.84 14.03
N GLU A 379 2.49 4.82 13.80
CA GLU A 379 2.68 4.24 12.45
C GLU A 379 1.36 3.71 11.89
N VAL A 380 0.51 3.11 12.74
CA VAL A 380 -0.80 2.56 12.33
C VAL A 380 -1.80 3.68 12.01
N VAL A 381 -1.84 4.73 12.83
CA VAL A 381 -2.68 5.92 12.58
C VAL A 381 -2.30 6.57 11.25
N GLU A 382 -1.01 6.83 11.03
CA GLU A 382 -0.50 7.43 9.80
C GLU A 382 -0.81 6.56 8.56
N LEU A 383 -0.54 5.25 8.65
CA LEU A 383 -0.80 4.31 7.56
C LEU A 383 -2.27 4.32 7.13
N ILE A 384 -3.20 4.21 8.07
CA ILE A 384 -4.64 4.10 7.78
C ILE A 384 -5.24 5.48 7.43
N ALA A 385 -4.81 6.58 8.05
CA ALA A 385 -5.22 7.92 7.63
C ALA A 385 -4.82 8.20 6.18
N ASN A 386 -3.62 7.79 5.77
CA ASN A 386 -3.18 7.91 4.39
C ASN A 386 -3.97 6.99 3.43
N VAL A 387 -4.57 5.87 3.89
CA VAL A 387 -5.52 5.11 3.05
C VAL A 387 -6.74 5.95 2.69
N ILE A 388 -7.28 6.74 3.63
CA ILE A 388 -8.45 7.60 3.36
C ILE A 388 -8.10 8.61 2.25
N SER A 389 -6.93 9.26 2.33
CA SER A 389 -6.41 10.11 1.26
C SER A 389 -6.26 9.37 -0.07
N ASN A 390 -5.64 8.19 -0.07
CA ASN A 390 -5.47 7.36 -1.28
C ASN A 390 -6.82 7.00 -1.92
N THR A 391 -7.84 6.63 -1.14
CA THR A 391 -9.16 6.29 -1.70
C THR A 391 -9.80 7.47 -2.41
N VAL A 392 -9.70 8.68 -1.84
CA VAL A 392 -10.21 9.91 -2.47
C VAL A 392 -9.40 10.28 -3.71
N GLU A 393 -8.06 10.22 -3.66
CA GLU A 393 -7.22 10.42 -4.85
C GLU A 393 -7.56 9.43 -5.97
N GLY A 394 -7.74 8.15 -5.64
CA GLY A 394 -8.12 7.09 -6.59
C GLY A 394 -9.48 7.34 -7.24
N ALA A 395 -10.45 7.88 -6.50
CA ALA A 395 -11.74 8.31 -7.05
C ALA A 395 -11.60 9.54 -7.96
N ILE A 396 -10.78 10.54 -7.59
CA ILE A 396 -10.49 11.70 -8.45
C ILE A 396 -9.80 11.26 -9.76
N TRP A 397 -8.93 10.25 -9.71
CA TRP A 397 -8.32 9.66 -10.91
C TRP A 397 -9.31 8.99 -11.86
N LEU A 398 -10.51 8.60 -11.40
CA LEU A 398 -11.61 8.12 -12.25
C LEU A 398 -12.39 9.27 -12.90
N ILE A 399 -12.47 10.42 -12.21
CA ILE A 399 -13.20 11.63 -12.68
C ILE A 399 -12.36 12.42 -13.69
N LYS A 400 -11.02 12.36 -13.62
CA LYS A 400 -10.14 13.01 -14.59
C LYS A 400 -10.38 12.47 -16.00
N ASP A 401 -10.66 13.41 -16.90
CA ASP A 401 -11.30 13.16 -18.19
C ASP A 401 -10.51 12.17 -19.06
N PRO A 402 -11.08 11.02 -19.47
CA PRO A 402 -10.40 10.04 -20.31
C PRO A 402 -9.97 10.59 -21.68
N VAL A 403 -10.56 11.71 -22.12
CA VAL A 403 -10.15 12.49 -23.29
C VAL A 403 -8.68 12.95 -23.20
N SER A 404 -8.12 13.07 -22.00
CA SER A 404 -6.71 13.44 -21.79
C SER A 404 -5.70 12.32 -22.05
N ILE A 405 -6.14 11.06 -22.12
CA ILE A 405 -5.27 9.89 -22.27
C ILE A 405 -5.06 9.62 -23.77
N GLN A 406 -3.87 9.87 -24.29
CA GLN A 406 -3.59 9.79 -25.73
C GLN A 406 -3.05 8.44 -26.18
N SER A 407 -2.57 7.60 -25.25
CA SER A 407 -2.01 6.29 -25.56
C SER A 407 -2.41 5.18 -24.57
N PRO A 408 -2.47 3.91 -25.01
CA PRO A 408 -2.66 2.77 -24.10
C PRO A 408 -1.58 2.67 -23.01
N LYS A 409 -0.35 3.14 -23.27
CA LYS A 409 0.75 3.13 -22.29
C LYS A 409 0.49 4.08 -21.12
N GLU A 410 0.01 5.29 -21.40
CA GLU A 410 -0.41 6.24 -20.36
C GLU A 410 -1.62 5.70 -19.59
N ALA A 411 -2.56 5.07 -20.31
CA ALA A 411 -3.74 4.45 -19.73
C ALA A 411 -3.39 3.38 -18.69
N TRP A 412 -2.41 2.52 -18.96
CA TRP A 412 -1.92 1.52 -18.00
C TRP A 412 -1.31 2.15 -16.73
N ASN A 413 -0.50 3.20 -16.87
CA ASN A 413 0.08 3.89 -15.73
C ASN A 413 -1.00 4.50 -14.83
N SER A 414 -1.98 5.18 -15.44
CA SER A 414 -3.15 5.73 -14.74
C SER A 414 -4.00 4.64 -14.10
N TYR A 415 -4.22 3.51 -14.79
CA TYR A 415 -4.95 2.36 -14.28
C TYR A 415 -4.28 1.75 -13.05
N PHE A 416 -2.98 1.40 -13.11
CA PHE A 416 -2.27 0.82 -11.98
C PHE A 416 -2.21 1.78 -10.78
N ARG A 417 -2.06 3.09 -11.02
CA ARG A 417 -2.16 4.11 -9.97
C ARG A 417 -3.57 4.13 -9.36
N ARG A 418 -4.63 4.14 -10.18
CA ARG A 418 -6.04 4.10 -9.74
C ARG A 418 -6.33 2.89 -8.86
N ILE A 419 -6.09 1.67 -9.34
CA ILE A 419 -6.44 0.44 -8.60
C ILE A 419 -5.59 0.23 -7.34
N TYR A 420 -4.36 0.76 -7.31
CA TYR A 420 -3.59 0.80 -6.07
C TYR A 420 -4.21 1.78 -5.07
N LEU A 421 -4.48 3.01 -5.48
CA LEU A 421 -5.00 4.06 -4.60
C LEU A 421 -6.39 3.72 -4.05
N SER A 422 -7.35 3.39 -4.91
CA SER A 422 -8.74 3.13 -4.54
C SER A 422 -8.99 1.80 -3.82
N SER A 423 -8.13 0.80 -4.04
CA SER A 423 -8.37 -0.56 -3.54
C SER A 423 -7.14 -1.11 -2.81
N ALA A 424 -6.04 -1.41 -3.51
CA ALA A 424 -4.95 -2.20 -2.95
C ALA A 424 -4.20 -1.52 -1.77
N SER A 425 -4.24 -0.20 -1.66
CA SER A 425 -3.63 0.55 -0.56
C SER A 425 -4.24 0.18 0.81
N LEU A 426 -5.55 -0.05 0.88
CA LEU A 426 -6.26 -0.49 2.09
C LEU A 426 -5.85 -1.91 2.51
N TRP A 427 -5.71 -2.82 1.54
CA TRP A 427 -5.25 -4.19 1.78
C TRP A 427 -3.79 -4.22 2.28
N ALA A 428 -2.90 -3.49 1.59
CA ALA A 428 -1.48 -3.40 1.93
C ALA A 428 -1.24 -2.80 3.31
N LYS A 429 -1.87 -1.65 3.59
CA LYS A 429 -1.67 -0.93 4.86
C LYS A 429 -2.44 -1.57 6.01
N GLY A 430 -3.61 -2.16 5.78
CA GLY A 430 -4.33 -2.96 6.77
C GLY A 430 -3.51 -4.17 7.23
N ALA A 431 -2.94 -4.94 6.29
CA ALA A 431 -2.06 -6.06 6.61
C ALA A 431 -0.81 -5.61 7.38
N ARG A 432 -0.10 -4.58 6.90
CA ARG A 432 1.07 -3.99 7.57
C ARG A 432 0.74 -3.55 9.01
N SER A 433 -0.34 -2.79 9.19
CA SER A 433 -0.75 -2.29 10.49
C SER A 433 -1.08 -3.41 11.48
N SER A 434 -1.63 -4.54 11.02
CA SER A 434 -1.87 -5.71 11.86
C SER A 434 -0.57 -6.25 12.48
N VAL A 435 0.47 -6.35 11.67
CA VAL A 435 1.80 -6.83 12.06
C VAL A 435 2.50 -5.84 13.00
N VAL A 436 2.37 -4.52 12.75
CA VAL A 436 2.88 -3.47 13.64
C VAL A 436 2.22 -3.51 15.02
N LEU A 437 0.89 -3.68 15.09
CA LEU A 437 0.16 -3.84 16.36
C LEU A 437 0.60 -5.09 17.15
N GLY A 438 0.97 -6.17 16.44
CA GLY A 438 1.56 -7.39 17.01
C GLY A 438 3.01 -7.23 17.50
N GLY A 439 3.55 -6.01 17.53
CA GLY A 439 4.89 -5.72 18.06
C GLY A 439 6.04 -5.92 17.06
N CYS A 440 5.75 -6.25 15.80
CA CYS A 440 6.75 -6.37 14.74
C CYS A 440 7.05 -5.00 14.11
N ARG A 441 7.59 -4.07 14.91
CA ARG A 441 7.90 -2.69 14.48
C ARG A 441 9.14 -2.63 13.58
N GLU A 442 10.13 -3.46 13.86
CA GLU A 442 11.36 -3.60 13.09
C GLU A 442 11.40 -4.93 12.32
N GLY A 443 12.28 -5.02 11.33
CA GLY A 443 12.47 -6.22 10.53
C GLY A 443 11.46 -6.42 9.38
N VAL A 444 11.52 -7.59 8.75
CA VAL A 444 10.90 -7.82 7.43
C VAL A 444 9.40 -8.10 7.47
N TRP A 445 8.84 -8.49 8.62
CA TRP A 445 7.47 -9.00 8.72
C TRP A 445 6.39 -8.00 8.28
N LYS A 446 6.54 -6.71 8.64
CA LYS A 446 5.60 -5.66 8.22
C LYS A 446 5.70 -5.34 6.72
N GLU A 447 6.88 -5.50 6.14
CA GLU A 447 7.11 -5.33 4.69
C GLU A 447 6.56 -6.51 3.89
N VAL A 448 6.69 -7.74 4.39
CA VAL A 448 6.04 -8.95 3.83
C VAL A 448 4.52 -8.78 3.82
N ALA A 449 3.93 -8.34 4.92
CA ALA A 449 2.50 -8.11 5.02
C ALA A 449 2.01 -7.00 4.08
N TYR A 450 2.78 -5.91 3.97
CA TYR A 450 2.51 -4.84 3.01
C TYR A 450 2.56 -5.32 1.56
N ALA A 451 3.63 -6.04 1.18
CA ALA A 451 3.80 -6.57 -0.17
C ALA A 451 2.69 -7.57 -0.52
N TYR A 452 2.41 -8.55 0.35
CA TYR A 452 1.31 -9.48 0.18
C TYR A 452 -0.03 -8.74 0.00
N GLY A 453 -0.37 -7.82 0.91
CA GLY A 453 -1.64 -7.11 0.89
C GLY A 453 -1.79 -6.25 -0.38
N ARG A 454 -0.71 -5.62 -0.84
CA ARG A 454 -0.66 -4.89 -2.12
C ARG A 454 -0.97 -5.82 -3.28
N HIS A 455 -0.24 -6.91 -3.42
CA HIS A 455 -0.40 -7.82 -4.56
C HIS A 455 -1.77 -8.53 -4.53
N LEU A 456 -2.26 -8.95 -3.36
CA LEU A 456 -3.60 -9.54 -3.23
C LEU A 456 -4.71 -8.52 -3.56
N GLY A 457 -4.58 -7.27 -3.10
CA GLY A 457 -5.54 -6.21 -3.39
C GLY A 457 -5.59 -5.83 -4.87
N LEU A 458 -4.43 -5.82 -5.56
CA LEU A 458 -4.36 -5.65 -7.01
C LEU A 458 -5.02 -6.83 -7.73
N ALA A 459 -4.70 -8.07 -7.37
CA ALA A 459 -5.33 -9.27 -7.94
C ALA A 459 -6.86 -9.24 -7.79
N HIS A 460 -7.35 -8.93 -6.58
CA HIS A 460 -8.78 -8.79 -6.30
C HIS A 460 -9.44 -7.75 -7.20
N GLN A 461 -8.84 -6.58 -7.39
CA GLN A 461 -9.41 -5.54 -8.24
C GLN A 461 -9.47 -5.98 -9.71
N VAL A 462 -8.41 -6.60 -10.23
CA VAL A 462 -8.37 -7.10 -11.62
C VAL A 462 -9.41 -8.22 -11.84
N VAL A 463 -9.71 -9.06 -10.83
CA VAL A 463 -10.80 -10.05 -10.89
C VAL A 463 -12.18 -9.39 -10.96
N GLU A 464 -12.43 -8.34 -10.18
CA GLU A 464 -13.71 -7.63 -10.22
C GLU A 464 -13.89 -6.83 -11.52
N ASP A 465 -12.83 -6.22 -12.04
CA ASP A 465 -12.79 -5.60 -13.37
C ASP A 465 -13.16 -6.62 -14.47
N ALA A 466 -12.60 -7.83 -14.44
CA ALA A 466 -12.96 -8.91 -15.37
C ALA A 466 -14.39 -9.44 -15.16
N ALA A 467 -14.99 -9.22 -13.98
CA ALA A 467 -16.36 -9.62 -13.69
C ALA A 467 -17.40 -8.60 -14.18
N GLU A 468 -17.04 -7.31 -14.29
CA GLU A 468 -17.93 -6.25 -14.79
C GLU A 468 -18.49 -6.60 -16.19
N TYR A 469 -17.66 -7.14 -17.08
CA TYR A 469 -18.04 -7.54 -18.44
C TYR A 469 -18.98 -8.75 -18.54
N ARG A 470 -19.29 -9.42 -17.42
CA ARG A 470 -20.41 -10.39 -17.33
C ARG A 470 -21.75 -9.72 -17.01
N THR A 471 -21.75 -8.40 -16.77
CA THR A 471 -22.94 -7.60 -16.50
C THR A 471 -23.18 -6.62 -17.65
N SER A 472 -24.43 -6.19 -17.85
CA SER A 472 -24.82 -5.23 -18.88
C SER A 472 -24.50 -3.77 -18.48
N ARG A 473 -23.35 -3.54 -17.84
CA ARG A 473 -22.89 -2.19 -17.46
C ARG A 473 -22.04 -1.58 -18.58
N PRO A 474 -22.03 -0.24 -18.73
CA PRO A 474 -21.11 0.41 -19.66
C PRO A 474 -19.65 0.09 -19.26
N PRO A 475 -18.75 -0.13 -20.24
CA PRO A 475 -17.37 -0.51 -19.98
C PRO A 475 -16.60 0.60 -19.26
N SER A 476 -15.98 0.27 -18.12
CA SER A 476 -15.11 1.20 -17.38
C SER A 476 -13.65 1.14 -17.83
N PHE A 477 -12.82 2.11 -17.40
CA PHE A 477 -11.36 2.12 -17.61
C PHE A 477 -10.66 1.03 -16.80
N SER A 478 -10.71 -0.19 -17.32
CA SER A 478 -10.36 -1.45 -16.68
C SER A 478 -9.36 -2.28 -17.51
N ALA A 479 -8.72 -3.28 -16.89
CA ALA A 479 -7.73 -4.11 -17.59
C ALA A 479 -8.26 -4.78 -18.89
N PRO A 480 -9.50 -5.32 -18.97
CA PRO A 480 -10.04 -5.84 -20.23
C PRO A 480 -10.14 -4.77 -21.33
N LEU A 481 -10.61 -3.56 -21.01
CA LEU A 481 -10.65 -2.46 -21.99
C LEU A 481 -9.24 -2.09 -22.48
N LEU A 482 -8.26 -2.01 -21.58
CA LEU A 482 -6.90 -1.64 -21.97
C LEU A 482 -6.23 -2.70 -22.84
N TYR A 483 -6.41 -3.99 -22.56
CA TYR A 483 -5.89 -5.06 -23.42
C TYR A 483 -6.60 -5.13 -24.79
N ALA A 484 -7.90 -4.83 -24.84
CA ALA A 484 -8.60 -4.68 -26.11
C ALA A 484 -8.08 -3.45 -26.89
N TRP A 485 -7.84 -2.32 -26.20
CA TRP A 485 -7.31 -1.09 -26.79
C TRP A 485 -5.91 -1.27 -27.40
N GLU A 486 -5.01 -1.99 -26.71
CA GLU A 486 -3.72 -2.39 -27.29
C GLU A 486 -3.87 -3.22 -28.58
N SER A 487 -4.89 -4.07 -28.62
CA SER A 487 -5.13 -5.01 -29.72
C SER A 487 -5.80 -4.35 -30.93
N ARG A 488 -6.70 -3.38 -30.68
CA ARG A 488 -7.50 -2.65 -31.68
C ARG A 488 -7.51 -1.13 -31.41
N PRO A 489 -6.34 -0.47 -31.48
CA PRO A 489 -6.24 0.98 -31.27
C PRO A 489 -6.94 1.78 -32.38
N ASP A 490 -7.12 1.19 -33.55
CA ASP A 490 -7.88 1.74 -34.69
C ASP A 490 -9.35 1.99 -34.37
N VAL A 491 -9.98 1.13 -33.57
CA VAL A 491 -11.42 1.24 -33.22
C VAL A 491 -11.64 1.89 -31.86
N ILE A 492 -10.83 1.54 -30.86
CA ILE A 492 -11.11 1.91 -29.46
C ILE A 492 -10.66 3.34 -29.12
N THR A 493 -9.58 3.84 -29.75
CA THR A 493 -9.12 5.23 -29.53
C THR A 493 -10.20 6.29 -29.78
N PRO A 494 -10.92 6.32 -30.92
CA PRO A 494 -11.96 7.31 -31.15
C PRO A 494 -13.19 7.15 -30.23
N ILE A 495 -13.49 5.94 -29.74
CA ILE A 495 -14.56 5.68 -28.76
C ILE A 495 -14.18 6.28 -27.39
N ILE A 496 -12.93 6.08 -26.96
CA ILE A 496 -12.39 6.66 -25.72
C ILE A 496 -12.33 8.19 -25.81
N GLN A 497 -11.85 8.75 -26.91
CA GLN A 497 -11.72 10.21 -27.11
C GLN A 497 -13.06 10.94 -27.12
N ARG A 498 -14.16 10.25 -27.43
CA ARG A 498 -15.53 10.78 -27.29
C ARG A 498 -16.25 10.31 -26.03
N ASN A 499 -15.54 9.70 -25.09
CA ASN A 499 -16.05 9.16 -23.83
C ASN A 499 -17.35 8.35 -23.98
N PHE A 500 -17.37 7.39 -24.91
CA PHE A 500 -18.53 6.50 -25.16
C PHE A 500 -19.86 7.21 -25.48
N SER A 501 -19.82 8.43 -26.00
CA SER A 501 -21.01 9.27 -26.20
C SER A 501 -21.93 8.86 -27.35
N HIS A 502 -21.54 7.91 -28.21
CA HIS A 502 -22.38 7.45 -29.31
C HIS A 502 -23.14 6.15 -28.95
N GLU A 503 -24.38 6.02 -29.43
CA GLU A 503 -25.13 4.76 -29.35
C GLU A 503 -24.35 3.62 -30.01
N GLY A 504 -24.25 2.47 -29.33
CA GLY A 504 -23.49 1.31 -29.80
C GLY A 504 -22.01 1.28 -29.38
N ASP A 505 -21.46 2.33 -28.76
CA ASP A 505 -20.05 2.37 -28.32
C ASP A 505 -19.75 1.30 -27.25
N ALA A 506 -20.64 1.16 -26.26
CA ALA A 506 -20.51 0.19 -25.18
C ALA A 506 -20.59 -1.26 -25.70
N GLU A 507 -21.54 -1.52 -26.59
CA GLU A 507 -21.75 -2.83 -27.24
C GLU A 507 -20.57 -3.20 -28.14
N THR A 508 -20.05 -2.25 -28.92
CA THR A 508 -18.88 -2.45 -29.79
C THR A 508 -17.65 -2.81 -28.95
N VAL A 509 -17.40 -2.08 -27.87
CA VAL A 509 -16.29 -2.36 -26.96
C VAL A 509 -16.46 -3.70 -26.23
N HIS A 510 -17.68 -4.04 -25.81
CA HIS A 510 -17.98 -5.35 -25.21
C HIS A 510 -17.71 -6.51 -26.18
N HIS A 511 -18.15 -6.38 -27.44
CA HIS A 511 -17.87 -7.34 -28.51
C HIS A 511 -16.37 -7.51 -28.76
N LEU A 512 -15.62 -6.40 -28.84
CA LEU A 512 -14.16 -6.44 -29.02
C LEU A 512 -13.43 -7.08 -27.83
N ILE A 513 -13.93 -6.91 -26.60
CA ILE A 513 -13.36 -7.55 -25.40
C ILE A 513 -13.67 -9.05 -25.35
N THR A 514 -14.83 -9.48 -25.84
CA THR A 514 -15.23 -10.90 -25.86
C THR A 514 -14.64 -11.69 -27.03
N GLU A 515 -14.38 -11.06 -28.18
CA GLU A 515 -13.71 -11.68 -29.34
C GLU A 515 -12.17 -11.68 -29.26
N SER A 516 -11.58 -10.84 -28.41
CA SER A 516 -10.12 -10.75 -28.25
C SER A 516 -9.62 -11.54 -27.03
N SER A 517 -8.31 -11.75 -26.95
CA SER A 517 -7.66 -12.33 -25.77
C SER A 517 -7.61 -11.38 -24.56
N ALA A 518 -8.37 -10.28 -24.56
CA ALA A 518 -8.36 -9.29 -23.48
C ALA A 518 -8.74 -9.88 -22.11
N LEU A 519 -9.76 -10.75 -22.06
CA LEU A 519 -10.16 -11.45 -20.84
C LEU A 519 -9.11 -12.48 -20.40
N GLU A 520 -8.46 -13.17 -21.34
CA GLU A 520 -7.38 -14.13 -21.05
C GLU A 520 -6.15 -13.41 -20.46
N ARG A 521 -5.68 -12.33 -21.11
CA ARG A 521 -4.58 -11.48 -20.62
C ARG A 521 -4.92 -10.80 -19.27
N THR A 522 -6.19 -10.51 -19.02
CA THR A 522 -6.65 -10.05 -17.71
C THR A 522 -6.51 -11.15 -16.65
N GLN A 523 -6.87 -12.40 -16.97
CA GLN A 523 -6.66 -13.52 -16.06
C GLN A 523 -5.17 -13.82 -15.84
N GLU A 524 -4.30 -13.67 -16.85
CA GLU A 524 -2.84 -13.75 -16.69
C GLU A 524 -2.33 -12.70 -15.70
N LEU A 525 -2.83 -11.46 -15.78
CA LEU A 525 -2.50 -10.38 -14.83
C LEU A 525 -2.96 -10.69 -13.40
N VAL A 526 -4.12 -11.33 -13.23
CA VAL A 526 -4.57 -11.86 -11.92
C VAL A 526 -3.58 -12.89 -11.39
N GLN A 527 -3.15 -13.85 -12.22
CA GLN A 527 -2.19 -14.87 -11.80
C GLN A 527 -0.80 -14.30 -11.49
N LEU A 528 -0.38 -13.25 -12.19
CA LEU A 528 0.87 -12.52 -11.90
C LEU A 528 0.83 -11.88 -10.50
N TYR A 529 -0.26 -11.18 -10.15
CA TYR A 529 -0.38 -10.60 -8.81
C TYR A 529 -0.62 -11.67 -7.72
N ALA A 530 -1.34 -12.75 -8.02
CA ALA A 530 -1.52 -13.88 -7.10
C ALA A 530 -0.20 -14.63 -6.83
N SER A 531 0.68 -14.79 -7.82
CA SER A 531 2.01 -15.36 -7.61
C SER A 531 2.90 -14.43 -6.78
N GLN A 532 2.97 -13.14 -7.13
CA GLN A 532 3.72 -12.14 -6.34
C GLN A 532 3.28 -12.06 -4.87
N ALA A 533 1.97 -12.18 -4.58
CA ALA A 533 1.46 -12.28 -3.22
C ALA A 533 1.99 -13.55 -2.52
N ARG A 534 1.89 -14.72 -3.16
CA ARG A 534 2.41 -15.98 -2.61
C ARG A 534 3.92 -15.96 -2.38
N ASP A 535 4.68 -15.31 -3.27
CA ASP A 535 6.13 -15.21 -3.19
C ASP A 535 6.56 -14.32 -2.01
N ALA A 536 5.80 -13.25 -1.71
CA ALA A 536 6.01 -12.45 -0.50
C ALA A 536 5.90 -13.30 0.79
N LEU A 537 4.98 -14.27 0.85
CA LEU A 537 4.89 -15.22 1.97
C LEU A 537 6.06 -16.22 2.03
N GLY A 538 6.90 -16.31 0.99
CA GLY A 538 8.10 -17.13 0.98
C GLY A 538 9.18 -16.65 1.97
N PHE A 539 9.11 -15.38 2.40
CA PHE A 539 10.00 -14.82 3.42
C PHE A 539 9.58 -15.15 4.86
N MET A 540 8.32 -15.58 5.09
CA MET A 540 7.83 -15.97 6.43
C MET A 540 8.60 -17.19 6.95
N PRO A 541 8.70 -17.40 8.29
CA PRO A 541 9.43 -18.53 8.87
C PRO A 541 9.01 -19.88 8.26
N ALA A 542 9.99 -20.62 7.72
CA ALA A 542 9.73 -21.87 6.99
C ALA A 542 9.30 -23.04 7.90
N THR A 543 9.67 -22.98 9.18
CA THR A 543 9.34 -23.99 10.19
C THR A 543 8.87 -23.31 11.47
N PHE A 544 7.58 -23.45 11.76
CA PHE A 544 7.05 -23.25 13.10
C PHE A 544 6.99 -24.62 13.83
N PRO A 545 6.97 -24.65 15.18
CA PRO A 545 6.66 -25.87 15.91
C PRO A 545 5.35 -26.52 15.43
N PRO A 546 5.22 -27.87 15.44
CA PRO A 546 4.04 -28.55 14.88
C PRO A 546 2.72 -28.28 15.61
N SER A 547 2.74 -27.57 16.74
CA SER A 547 1.57 -27.11 17.50
C SER A 547 1.29 -25.60 17.36
N ASP A 548 1.96 -24.93 16.41
CA ASP A 548 1.94 -23.47 16.26
C ASP A 548 0.92 -23.02 15.19
N SER A 549 -0.10 -22.29 15.63
CA SER A 549 -1.17 -21.74 14.79
C SER A 549 -0.69 -20.79 13.69
N ARG A 550 0.55 -20.27 13.76
CA ARG A 550 1.17 -19.44 12.72
C ARG A 550 1.35 -20.19 11.40
N ALA A 551 1.68 -21.48 11.44
CA ALA A 551 1.82 -22.29 10.23
C ALA A 551 0.49 -22.43 9.49
N GLU A 552 -0.60 -22.66 10.23
CA GLU A 552 -1.96 -22.71 9.70
C GLU A 552 -2.37 -21.35 9.12
N ALA A 553 -2.07 -20.24 9.80
CA ALA A 553 -2.36 -18.89 9.30
C ALA A 553 -1.62 -18.56 8.00
N VAL A 554 -0.33 -18.91 7.87
CA VAL A 554 0.43 -18.73 6.63
C VAL A 554 -0.11 -19.63 5.50
N HIS A 555 -0.57 -20.85 5.82
CA HIS A 555 -1.25 -21.71 4.85
C HIS A 555 -2.60 -21.11 4.42
N SER A 556 -3.40 -20.58 5.36
CA SER A 556 -4.67 -19.89 5.09
C SER A 556 -4.50 -18.65 4.22
N LEU A 557 -3.41 -17.89 4.37
CA LEU A 557 -3.08 -16.78 3.45
C LEU A 557 -2.80 -17.29 2.02
N LYS A 558 -2.02 -18.36 1.86
CA LYS A 558 -1.78 -18.98 0.53
C LYS A 558 -3.10 -19.46 -0.10
N THR A 559 -3.98 -20.08 0.68
CA THR A 559 -5.33 -20.48 0.25
C THR A 559 -6.22 -19.29 -0.09
N LEU A 560 -6.20 -18.21 0.69
CA LEU A 560 -6.91 -16.96 0.40
C LEU A 560 -6.47 -16.38 -0.95
N THR A 561 -5.18 -16.44 -1.26
CA THR A 561 -4.67 -15.97 -2.57
C THR A 561 -5.26 -16.75 -3.73
N VAL A 562 -5.36 -18.09 -3.61
CA VAL A 562 -6.02 -18.94 -4.63
C VAL A 562 -7.51 -18.61 -4.73
N LYS A 563 -8.21 -18.50 -3.60
CA LYS A 563 -9.64 -18.13 -3.57
C LYS A 563 -9.90 -16.79 -4.28
N VAL A 564 -9.05 -15.78 -4.03
CA VAL A 564 -9.12 -14.47 -4.70
C VAL A 564 -8.86 -14.58 -6.20
N ALA A 565 -7.86 -15.36 -6.63
CA ALA A 565 -7.57 -15.55 -8.05
C ALA A 565 -8.64 -16.36 -8.83
N GLU A 566 -9.41 -17.19 -8.13
CA GLU A 566 -10.47 -18.06 -8.69
C GLU A 566 -11.90 -17.51 -8.52
N ARG A 567 -12.08 -16.38 -7.81
CA ARG A 567 -13.39 -15.84 -7.41
C ARG A 567 -14.26 -16.80 -6.57
N ARG A 568 -13.63 -17.50 -5.61
CA ARG A 568 -14.24 -18.53 -4.74
C ARG A 568 -14.18 -18.18 -3.26
N TRP A 569 -14.96 -17.20 -2.80
CA TRP A 569 -14.92 -16.70 -1.43
C TRP A 569 -16.30 -16.37 -0.84
#